data_AF-A0A8T1MV02-F1
#
_entry.id   AF-A0A8T1MV02-F1
#
_cell.length_a   1.000
_cell.length_b   1.000
_cell.length_c   1.000
_cell.angle_alpha   90.00
_cell.angle_beta   90.00
_cell.angle_gamma   90.00
#
_symmetry.space_group_name_H-M   'P 1'
#
loop_
_entity.id
_entity.type
_entity.pdbx_description
1 polymer ?
#
loop_
_entity_poly.entity_id
_entity_poly.type
_entity_poly.pdbx_seq_one_letter_code
_entity_poly.pdbx_strand_id
1 'polypeptide(L)'
;MIASGIDFLHHVSVQHQYIMNNKQLDVWGKYMIDFICDYLDNIESQRVIPTVEPGYLRPLLPAETPEEGEQWPDILDDVKKLIIPG
;
A
#
# COMPACT_ATOMS: atom_id res chain seq x y z
N MET A 1 -17.63 -20.64 27.74
CA MET A 1 -17.02 -19.29 27.78
C MET A 1 -15.49 -19.37 27.89
N ILE A 2 -14.80 -20.04 26.96
CA ILE A 2 -13.32 -20.09 26.91
C ILE A 2 -12.75 -19.78 25.51
N ALA A 3 -13.60 -19.42 24.54
CA ALA A 3 -13.17 -19.11 23.18
C ALA A 3 -12.57 -17.69 23.01
N SER A 4 -12.76 -16.77 23.97
CA SER A 4 -12.38 -15.36 23.76
C SER A 4 -10.92 -15.01 24.07
N GLY A 5 -10.14 -15.93 24.68
CA GLY A 5 -8.78 -15.64 25.14
C GLY A 5 -7.69 -15.92 24.11
N ILE A 6 -7.85 -17.00 23.32
CA ILE A 6 -6.88 -17.41 22.30
C ILE A 6 -7.04 -16.54 21.05
N ASP A 7 -8.27 -16.19 20.67
CA ASP A 7 -8.56 -15.30 19.53
C ASP A 7 -8.01 -13.88 19.76
N PHE A 8 -8.08 -13.37 21.00
CA PHE A 8 -7.52 -12.07 21.35
C PHE A 8 -5.98 -12.06 21.30
N LEU A 9 -5.34 -13.12 21.80
CA LEU A 9 -3.87 -13.24 21.75
C LEU A 9 -3.36 -13.49 20.32
N HIS A 10 -4.10 -14.24 19.50
CA HIS A 10 -3.78 -14.40 18.08
C HIS A 10 -3.90 -13.07 17.34
N HIS A 11 -4.99 -12.31 17.57
CA HIS A 11 -5.18 -11.00 16.97
C HIS A 11 -4.08 -9.99 17.37
N VAL A 12 -3.72 -9.90 18.65
CA VAL A 12 -2.66 -8.99 19.14
C VAL A 12 -1.26 -9.43 18.69
N SER A 13 -1.02 -10.74 18.56
CA SER A 13 0.26 -11.27 18.04
C SER A 13 0.43 -11.03 16.54
N VAL A 14 -0.65 -11.10 15.75
CA VAL A 14 -0.62 -10.85 14.31
C VAL A 14 -0.39 -9.36 14.01
N GLN A 15 -0.93 -8.45 14.83
CA GLN A 15 -0.70 -7.00 14.66
C GLN A 15 0.78 -6.60 14.76
N HIS A 16 1.59 -7.27 15.58
CA HIS A 16 3.03 -6.98 15.68
C HIS A 16 3.85 -7.50 14.48
N GLN A 17 3.36 -8.51 13.75
CA GLN A 17 4.03 -9.06 12.57
C GLN A 17 3.92 -8.11 11.36
N TYR A 18 2.87 -7.28 11.31
CA TYR A 18 2.52 -6.45 10.15
C TYR A 18 3.02 -5.00 10.20
N ILE A 19 3.58 -4.55 11.33
CA ILE A 19 4.16 -3.20 11.43
C ILE A 19 5.58 -3.20 10.86
N MET A 20 5.82 -2.35 9.86
CA MET A 20 7.15 -2.14 9.28
C MET A 20 8.17 -1.83 10.38
N ASN A 21 9.21 -2.66 10.51
CA ASN A 21 10.26 -2.44 11.50
C ASN A 21 11.30 -1.41 11.01
N ASN A 22 12.19 -0.94 11.90
CA ASN A 22 13.19 0.09 11.57
C ASN A 22 14.10 -0.26 10.38
N LYS A 23 14.46 -1.53 10.17
CA LYS A 23 15.28 -1.93 9.02
C LYS A 23 14.49 -1.83 7.72
N GLN A 24 13.24 -2.28 7.75
CA GLN A 24 12.33 -2.15 6.61
C GLN A 24 12.03 -0.67 6.32
N LEU A 25 11.85 0.15 7.36
CA LEU A 25 11.66 1.60 7.22
C LEU A 25 12.86 2.29 6.57
N ASP A 26 14.08 1.93 6.97
CA ASP A 26 15.29 2.48 6.35
C ASP A 26 15.38 2.16 4.86
N VAL A 27 15.06 0.92 4.47
CA VAL A 27 15.07 0.48 3.07
C VAL A 27 13.95 1.16 2.27
N TRP A 28 12.71 1.04 2.74
CA TRP A 28 11.54 1.52 2.00
C TRP A 28 11.40 3.03 2.04
N GLY A 29 11.85 3.69 3.12
CA GLY A 29 11.90 5.14 3.19
C GLY A 29 12.83 5.74 2.14
N LYS A 30 14.04 5.17 1.97
CA LYS A 30 14.96 5.56 0.90
C LYS A 30 14.35 5.33 -0.48
N TYR A 31 13.77 4.15 -0.69
CA TYR A 31 13.08 3.84 -1.94
C TYR A 31 11.95 4.83 -2.26
N MET A 32 11.17 5.24 -1.26
CA MET A 32 10.09 6.21 -1.45
C MET A 32 10.62 7.60 -1.80
N ILE A 33 11.76 8.00 -1.22
CA ILE A 33 12.43 9.24 -1.60
C ILE A 33 12.87 9.18 -3.06
N ASP A 34 13.54 8.09 -3.46
CA ASP A 34 13.98 7.89 -4.85
C ASP A 34 12.78 7.91 -5.82
N PHE A 35 11.68 7.24 -5.47
CA PHE A 35 10.44 7.23 -6.25
C PHE A 35 9.84 8.64 -6.42
N ILE A 36 9.83 9.47 -5.38
CA ILE A 36 9.32 10.84 -5.46
C ILE A 36 10.24 11.70 -6.34
N CYS A 37 11.56 11.57 -6.17
CA CYS A 37 12.53 12.26 -7.01
C CYS A 37 12.33 11.88 -8.49
N ASP A 38 12.27 10.58 -8.80
CA ASP A 38 12.04 10.08 -10.15
C ASP A 38 10.72 10.61 -10.74
N TYR A 39 9.66 10.65 -9.94
CA TYR A 39 8.36 11.20 -10.37
C TYR A 39 8.47 12.69 -10.71
N LEU A 40 9.14 13.48 -9.88
CA LEU A 40 9.32 14.92 -10.10
C LEU A 40 10.27 15.23 -11.27
N ASP A 41 11.35 14.47 -11.40
CA ASP A 41 12.31 14.61 -12.50
C ASP A 41 11.67 14.28 -13.86
N ASN A 42 10.64 13.42 -13.87
CA ASN A 42 9.92 13.03 -15.08
C ASN A 42 8.49 13.61 -15.14
N ILE A 43 8.17 14.63 -14.34
CA ILE A 43 6.80 15.14 -14.21
C ILE A 43 6.24 15.69 -15.53
N GLU A 44 7.10 16.21 -16.39
CA GLU A 44 6.77 16.69 -17.74
C GLU A 44 6.34 15.59 -18.71
N SER A 45 6.75 14.34 -18.45
CA SER A 45 6.28 13.17 -19.21
C SER A 45 4.93 12.66 -18.71
N GLN A 46 4.52 13.08 -17.50
CA GLN A 46 3.24 12.72 -16.92
C GLN A 46 2.12 13.54 -17.55
N ARG A 47 0.96 12.90 -17.71
CA ARG A 47 -0.20 13.56 -18.28
C ARG A 47 -0.90 14.39 -17.21
N VAL A 48 -1.07 15.70 -17.46
CA VAL A 48 -1.79 16.60 -16.54
C VAL A 48 -3.28 16.27 -16.43
N ILE A 49 -3.90 15.88 -17.54
CA ILE A 49 -5.32 15.51 -17.59
C ILE A 49 -5.42 13.98 -17.54
N PRO A 50 -5.99 13.36 -16.50
CA PRO A 50 -6.07 11.90 -16.43
C PRO A 50 -6.87 11.30 -17.60
N THR A 51 -6.51 10.08 -18.03
CA THR A 51 -7.23 9.32 -19.10
C THR A 51 -8.25 8.32 -18.58
N VAL A 52 -8.49 8.35 -17.28
CA VAL A 52 -9.41 7.42 -16.61
C VAL A 52 -10.78 8.05 -16.42
N GLU A 53 -11.80 7.20 -16.38
CA GLU A 53 -13.18 7.62 -16.18
C GLU A 53 -13.50 7.83 -14.68
N PRO A 54 -14.44 8.72 -14.33
CA PRO A 54 -14.93 8.83 -12.97
C PRO A 54 -15.35 7.47 -12.40
N GLY A 55 -14.80 7.11 -11.24
CA GLY A 55 -15.08 5.84 -10.57
C GLY A 55 -14.24 4.64 -11.03
N TYR A 56 -13.27 4.81 -11.94
CA TYR A 56 -12.44 3.72 -12.46
C TYR A 56 -11.71 2.89 -11.39
N LEU A 57 -11.39 3.51 -10.24
CA LEU A 57 -10.59 2.87 -9.19
C LEU A 57 -11.37 1.79 -8.43
N ARG A 58 -12.67 1.99 -8.18
CA ARG A 58 -13.47 1.09 -7.32
C ARG A 58 -13.54 -0.36 -7.85
N PRO A 59 -13.69 -0.61 -9.16
CA PRO A 59 -13.63 -1.96 -9.72
C PRO A 59 -12.25 -2.62 -9.66
N LEU A 60 -11.17 -1.85 -9.50
CA LEU A 60 -9.80 -2.36 -9.46
C LEU A 60 -9.36 -2.77 -8.04
N LEU A 61 -10.06 -2.26 -7.03
CA LEU A 61 -9.79 -2.58 -5.63
C LEU A 61 -10.64 -3.78 -5.17
N PRO A 62 -10.14 -4.55 -4.18
CA PRO A 62 -10.92 -5.58 -3.51
C PRO A 62 -12.28 -5.08 -3.03
N ALA A 63 -13.27 -5.98 -2.98
CA ALA A 63 -14.61 -5.63 -2.52
C ALA A 63 -14.65 -5.28 -1.03
N GLU A 64 -13.77 -5.91 -0.25
CA GLU A 64 -13.64 -5.81 1.20
C GLU A 64 -12.16 -5.68 1.56
N THR A 65 -11.87 -5.12 2.74
CA THR A 65 -10.50 -4.96 3.22
C THR A 65 -9.87 -6.34 3.52
N PRO A 66 -8.60 -6.57 3.16
CA PRO A 66 -7.90 -7.79 3.54
C PRO A 66 -7.91 -8.02 5.06
N GLU A 67 -8.15 -9.27 5.49
CA GLU A 67 -8.09 -9.65 6.91
C GLU A 67 -6.66 -9.59 7.47
N GLU A 68 -5.68 -9.82 6.59
CA GLU A 68 -4.26 -9.75 6.88
C GLU A 68 -3.61 -8.60 6.09
N GLY A 69 -2.55 -8.01 6.65
CA GLY A 69 -1.81 -6.97 5.93
C GLY A 69 -1.12 -7.50 4.68
N GLU A 70 -0.82 -6.60 3.76
CA GLU A 70 -0.09 -6.93 2.52
C GLU A 70 1.37 -6.55 2.64
N GLN A 71 2.22 -7.16 1.81
CA GLN A 71 3.63 -6.79 1.80
C GLN A 71 3.78 -5.39 1.19
N TRP A 72 4.70 -4.59 1.73
CA TRP A 72 4.93 -3.23 1.25
C TRP A 72 5.19 -3.10 -0.26
N PRO A 73 5.94 -4.02 -0.93
CA PRO A 73 6.12 -3.97 -2.39
C PRO A 73 4.81 -4.05 -3.17
N ASP A 74 3.84 -4.83 -2.68
CA ASP A 74 2.56 -5.03 -3.36
C ASP A 74 1.71 -3.75 -3.28
N ILE A 75 1.66 -3.12 -2.10
CA ILE A 75 1.00 -1.82 -1.89
C ILE A 75 1.60 -0.74 -2.80
N LEU A 76 2.93 -0.71 -2.91
CA LEU A 76 3.63 0.27 -3.74
C LEU A 76 3.39 0.04 -5.25
N ASP A 77 3.28 -1.22 -5.66
CA ASP A 77 2.96 -1.59 -7.03
C ASP A 77 1.53 -1.14 -7.40
N ASP A 78 0.57 -1.28 -6.47
CA ASP A 78 -0.78 -0.76 -6.62
C ASP A 78 -0.81 0.77 -6.74
N VAL A 79 0.00 1.50 -5.96
CA VAL A 79 0.12 2.96 -6.12
C VAL A 79 0.55 3.31 -7.54
N LYS A 80 1.58 2.64 -8.06
CA LYS A 80 2.10 2.90 -9.41
C LYS A 80 1.10 2.56 -10.51
N LYS A 81 0.36 1.47 -10.36
CA LYS A 81 -0.56 0.95 -11.39
C LYS A 81 -1.94 1.57 -11.34
N LEU A 82 -2.46 1.83 -10.15
CA LEU A 82 -3.85 2.19 -9.94
C LEU A 82 -4.02 3.69 -9.65
N ILE A 83 -3.07 4.31 -8.94
CA ILE A 83 -3.19 5.71 -8.51
C ILE A 83 -2.53 6.67 -9.50
N ILE A 84 -1.29 6.42 -9.92
CA ILE A 84 -0.56 7.34 -10.82
C ILE A 84 -1.28 7.66 -12.14
N PRO A 85 -2.03 6.74 -12.79
CA PRO A 85 -2.72 7.06 -14.04
C PRO A 85 -3.94 7.99 -13.93
N GLY A 86 -4.43 8.29 -12.73
CA GLY A 86 -5.76 8.90 -12.50
C GLY A 86 -5.83 9.94 -11.39
#